data_AF-A0A3D0XXN3-F1
#
_entry.id   AF-A0A3D0XXN3-F1
#
_cell.length_a   1.000
_cell.length_b   1.000
_cell.length_c   1.000
_cell.angle_alpha   90.00
_cell.angle_beta   90.00
_cell.angle_gamma   90.00
#
_symmetry.space_group_name_H-M   'P 1'
#
loop_
_entity.id
_entity.type
_entity.pdbx_description
1 polymer ?
#
loop_
_entity_poly.entity_id
_entity_poly.type
_entity_poly.pdbx_seq_one_letter_code
_entity_poly.pdbx_strand_id
1 'polypeptide(L)'
;MKGFSNIVSSVDSFVWGPVLIVLLIGTGIFLNFRLHFLPIRNLGYALRSVFKKRSTSGSKGSSGDISPFSALTTALAATIGTGNIVGVATAMIIGGPGALVWMWICALFGLATKYSECTLSIKYREKNSKGEMSGGPMYTMKNGFKIKWVGRLFAFLFALFAVLASFGIGNMTQANSISDSMHSTFNVPTYITGLVIMIVAMIVLVGGITSIGKVSSIIVPAMALLYTIGGLVCIFVNIRNVPAGVSQIFKMAFAPTAVAGGVGGTITASMMDAMRWGAARGIFSNEAGLGSAAITAAAAKTDRPARQGYVNMTGTFFDTLVVCSVTGLVIASSGVLGTLDSQGKPITGAPLTVAAFSTVFGKAGAWFITISIALFAFSTIIGWEYHGEKALEYLVHKP
;
A
#
# COMPACT_ATOMS: atom_id res chain seq x y z
N MET A 1 0.79 -12.40 -28.59
CA MET A 1 1.19 -12.21 -27.17
C MET A 1 2.40 -11.30 -26.98
N LYS A 2 3.52 -11.46 -27.71
CA LYS A 2 4.71 -10.57 -27.59
C LYS A 2 4.42 -9.08 -27.82
N GLY A 3 3.61 -8.74 -28.84
CA GLY A 3 3.24 -7.34 -29.12
C GLY A 3 2.45 -6.67 -27.99
N PHE A 4 1.44 -7.35 -27.45
CA PHE A 4 0.66 -6.85 -26.30
C PHE A 4 1.53 -6.69 -25.05
N SER A 5 2.38 -7.68 -24.74
CA SER A 5 3.33 -7.58 -23.63
C SER A 5 4.26 -6.37 -23.77
N ASN A 6 4.74 -6.08 -24.98
CA ASN A 6 5.61 -4.93 -25.21
C ASN A 6 4.86 -3.61 -25.00
N ILE A 7 3.61 -3.51 -25.48
CA ILE A 7 2.77 -2.33 -25.26
C ILE A 7 2.56 -2.09 -23.76
N VAL A 8 2.19 -3.13 -23.01
CA VAL A 8 2.01 -3.05 -21.55
C VAL A 8 3.30 -2.60 -20.86
N SER A 9 4.45 -3.17 -21.22
CA SER A 9 5.75 -2.78 -20.64
C SER A 9 6.13 -1.34 -20.96
N SER A 10 5.82 -0.84 -22.17
CA SER A 10 6.06 0.55 -22.55
C SER A 10 5.17 1.51 -21.77
N VAL A 11 3.89 1.18 -21.60
CA VAL A 11 2.94 1.96 -20.79
C VAL A 11 3.38 1.97 -19.33
N ASP A 12 3.72 0.83 -18.75
CA ASP A 12 4.23 0.72 -17.38
C ASP A 12 5.49 1.58 -17.16
N SER A 13 6.43 1.51 -18.11
CA SER A 13 7.67 2.30 -18.06
C SER A 13 7.43 3.81 -18.18
N PHE A 14 6.40 4.22 -18.93
CA PHE A 14 6.02 5.62 -19.06
C PHE A 14 5.30 6.13 -17.81
N VAL A 15 4.32 5.38 -17.32
CA VAL A 15 3.52 5.71 -16.13
C VAL A 15 4.41 5.78 -14.90
N TRP A 16 5.25 4.77 -14.64
CA TRP A 16 6.23 4.78 -13.56
C TRP A 16 7.56 5.44 -13.95
N GLY A 17 7.51 6.23 -15.01
CA GLY A 17 8.62 7.05 -15.47
C GLY A 17 8.89 8.25 -14.55
N PRO A 18 9.95 9.01 -14.84
CA PRO A 18 10.37 10.14 -14.02
C PRO A 18 9.30 11.23 -13.89
N VAL A 19 8.45 11.42 -14.91
CA VAL A 19 7.44 12.48 -14.92
C VAL A 19 6.40 12.30 -13.82
N LEU A 20 5.77 11.12 -13.72
CA LEU A 20 4.77 10.87 -12.68
C LEU A 20 5.40 10.86 -11.29
N ILE A 21 6.58 10.25 -11.15
CA ILE A 21 7.31 10.21 -9.87
C ILE A 21 7.62 11.63 -9.37
N VAL A 22 8.13 12.49 -10.25
CA VAL A 22 8.40 13.91 -9.92
C VAL A 22 7.11 14.63 -9.57
N LEU A 23 6.01 14.37 -10.27
CA LEU A 23 4.72 14.99 -9.96
C LEU A 23 4.19 14.57 -8.58
N LEU A 24 4.23 13.28 -8.26
CA LEU A 24 3.70 12.74 -7.00
C LEU A 24 4.57 13.12 -5.81
N ILE A 25 5.89 12.90 -5.89
CA ILE A 25 6.82 13.30 -4.83
C ILE A 25 6.88 14.83 -4.72
N GLY A 26 6.95 15.53 -5.84
CA GLY A 26 6.95 17.00 -5.88
C GLY A 26 5.70 17.60 -5.25
N THR A 27 4.53 16.99 -5.46
CA THR A 27 3.29 17.37 -4.76
C THR A 27 3.40 17.12 -3.25
N GLY A 28 3.96 15.98 -2.82
CA GLY A 28 4.19 15.71 -1.40
C GLY A 28 5.15 16.71 -0.74
N ILE A 29 6.23 17.07 -1.43
CA ILE A 29 7.18 18.11 -1.00
C ILE A 29 6.46 19.46 -0.89
N PHE A 30 5.76 19.88 -1.95
CA PHE A 30 5.00 21.12 -1.98
C PHE A 30 3.98 21.20 -0.84
N LEU A 31 3.19 20.14 -0.61
CA LEU A 31 2.19 20.09 0.45
C LEU A 31 2.83 20.14 1.84
N ASN A 32 3.98 19.50 2.04
CA ASN A 32 4.71 19.62 3.30
C ASN A 32 5.10 21.07 3.59
N PHE A 33 5.66 21.79 2.61
CA PHE A 33 5.98 23.21 2.77
C PHE A 33 4.71 24.05 2.99
N ARG A 34 3.67 23.84 2.18
CA ARG A 34 2.42 24.61 2.23
C ARG A 34 1.67 24.44 3.55
N LEU A 35 1.76 23.24 4.15
CA LEU A 35 1.17 22.89 5.44
C LEU A 35 2.14 23.09 6.61
N HIS A 36 3.28 23.77 6.40
CA HIS A 36 4.27 24.05 7.44
C HIS A 36 4.76 22.80 8.21
N PHE A 37 4.88 21.68 7.49
CA PHE A 37 5.26 20.37 7.99
C PHE A 37 4.36 19.83 9.13
N LEU A 38 3.14 20.37 9.29
CA LEU A 38 2.20 19.94 10.33
C LEU A 38 1.86 18.44 10.28
N PRO A 39 1.64 17.80 9.12
CA PRO A 39 1.41 16.36 9.05
C PRO A 39 2.53 15.54 9.71
N ILE A 40 3.78 15.87 9.41
CA ILE A 40 4.95 15.18 9.99
C ILE A 40 5.09 15.52 11.48
N ARG A 41 5.02 16.79 11.85
CA ARG A 41 5.18 17.27 13.24
C ARG A 41 4.11 16.71 14.19
N ASN A 42 2.89 16.52 13.69
CA ASN A 42 1.76 16.01 14.47
C ASN A 42 1.57 14.49 14.34
N LEU A 43 2.52 13.76 13.77
CA LEU A 43 2.43 12.30 13.62
C LEU A 43 2.19 11.59 14.96
N GLY A 44 2.85 12.03 16.04
CA GLY A 44 2.62 11.47 17.38
C GLY A 44 1.19 11.67 17.88
N TYR A 45 0.59 12.83 17.63
CA TYR A 45 -0.82 13.09 17.94
C TYR A 45 -1.76 12.22 17.10
N ALA A 46 -1.45 12.09 15.81
CA ALA A 46 -2.23 11.28 14.88
C ALA A 46 -2.24 9.79 15.28
N LEU A 47 -1.08 9.21 15.59
CA LEU A 47 -0.95 7.83 16.07
C LEU A 47 -1.75 7.60 17.36
N ARG A 48 -1.66 8.50 18.34
CA ARG A 48 -2.47 8.43 19.57
C ARG A 48 -3.97 8.51 19.29
N SER A 49 -4.37 9.26 18.25
CA SER A 49 -5.77 9.44 17.87
C SER A 49 -6.38 8.18 17.24
N VAL A 50 -5.56 7.32 16.61
CA VAL A 50 -6.01 6.03 16.05
C VAL A 50 -6.55 5.10 17.14
N PHE A 51 -5.85 5.01 18.27
CA PHE A 51 -6.18 4.06 19.35
C PHE A 51 -7.13 4.62 20.40
N LYS A 52 -7.45 5.92 20.35
CA LYS A 52 -8.33 6.54 21.32
C LYS A 52 -9.79 6.17 21.02
N LYS A 53 -10.37 5.27 21.83
CA LYS A 53 -11.82 5.05 21.88
C LYS A 53 -12.51 6.38 22.21
N ARG A 54 -13.15 6.98 21.23
CA ARG A 54 -14.05 8.11 21.45
C ARG A 54 -15.48 7.60 21.28
N SER A 55 -16.32 7.92 22.27
CA SER A 55 -17.76 7.75 22.13
C SER A 55 -18.22 8.60 20.95
N THR A 56 -18.50 7.95 19.82
CA THR A 56 -19.29 8.52 18.72
C THR A 56 -20.78 8.58 19.07
N SER A 57 -21.17 8.02 20.23
CA SER A 57 -22.49 8.17 20.80
C SER A 57 -22.57 9.53 21.49
N GLY A 58 -23.18 10.52 20.82
CA GLY A 58 -23.68 11.74 21.47
C GLY A 58 -23.14 13.09 21.01
N SER A 59 -22.08 13.17 20.18
CA SER A 59 -21.66 14.49 19.66
C SER A 59 -22.55 14.91 18.48
N LYS A 60 -23.48 15.85 18.70
CA LYS A 60 -24.18 16.58 17.63
C LYS A 60 -23.16 17.01 16.56
N GLY A 61 -23.19 16.38 15.38
CA GLY A 61 -22.31 16.74 14.25
C GLY A 61 -21.39 15.64 13.68
N SER A 62 -21.32 14.42 14.24
CA SER A 62 -20.52 13.33 13.64
C SER A 62 -21.32 12.49 12.64
N SER A 63 -21.39 12.93 11.38
CA SER A 63 -22.00 12.15 10.29
C SER A 63 -20.98 11.19 9.64
N GLY A 64 -21.43 10.01 9.18
CA GLY A 64 -20.60 8.98 8.54
C GLY A 64 -21.15 7.58 8.77
N ASP A 65 -20.58 6.59 8.08
CA ASP A 65 -21.08 5.21 8.07
C ASP A 65 -20.32 4.32 9.05
N ILE A 66 -18.98 4.48 9.10
CA ILE A 66 -18.08 3.63 9.90
C ILE A 66 -17.23 4.46 10.87
N SER A 67 -16.61 3.78 11.85
CA SER A 67 -15.72 4.46 12.81
C SER A 67 -14.43 4.97 12.13
N PRO A 68 -13.76 6.01 12.67
CA PRO A 68 -12.46 6.46 12.17
C PRO A 68 -11.41 5.35 12.09
N PHE A 69 -11.39 4.45 13.08
CA PHE A 69 -10.50 3.30 13.10
C PHE A 69 -10.85 2.32 11.98
N SER A 70 -12.12 1.97 11.82
CA SER A 70 -12.59 1.12 10.73
C SER A 70 -12.24 1.71 9.36
N ALA A 71 -12.40 3.02 9.17
CA ALA A 71 -12.03 3.70 7.93
C ALA A 71 -10.52 3.65 7.66
N LEU A 72 -9.69 3.81 8.70
CA LEU A 72 -8.24 3.64 8.58
C LEU A 72 -7.89 2.18 8.24
N THR A 73 -8.47 1.21 8.95
CA THR A 73 -8.16 -0.21 8.71
C THR A 73 -8.66 -0.67 7.35
N THR A 74 -9.77 -0.15 6.84
CA THR A 74 -10.21 -0.44 5.46
C THR A 74 -9.26 0.19 4.44
N ALA A 75 -8.80 1.42 4.67
CA ALA A 75 -7.78 2.03 3.82
C ALA A 75 -6.46 1.23 3.87
N LEU A 76 -6.05 0.78 5.06
CA LEU A 76 -4.86 -0.06 5.24
C LEU A 76 -5.04 -1.45 4.66
N ALA A 77 -6.24 -2.00 4.60
CA ALA A 77 -6.52 -3.25 3.90
C ALA A 77 -6.15 -3.11 2.41
N ALA A 78 -6.53 -1.99 1.79
CA ALA A 78 -6.20 -1.68 0.40
C ALA A 78 -4.69 -1.42 0.17
N THR A 79 -3.95 -0.87 1.15
CA THR A 79 -2.53 -0.53 0.97
C THR A 79 -1.56 -1.62 1.44
N ILE A 80 -1.85 -2.27 2.58
CA ILE A 80 -1.03 -3.35 3.13
C ILE A 80 -1.38 -4.64 2.39
N GLY A 81 -0.61 -4.92 1.34
CA GLY A 81 -0.84 -6.01 0.42
C GLY A 81 0.44 -6.74 0.02
N THR A 82 0.38 -7.44 -1.12
CA THR A 82 1.57 -8.07 -1.72
C THR A 82 2.70 -7.08 -1.98
N GLY A 83 2.40 -5.79 -2.19
CA GLY A 83 3.38 -4.72 -2.36
C GLY A 83 4.39 -4.62 -1.21
N ASN A 84 3.96 -4.83 0.03
CA ASN A 84 4.84 -4.71 1.21
C ASN A 84 5.81 -5.88 1.37
N ILE A 85 5.53 -7.01 0.72
CA ILE A 85 6.32 -8.25 0.78
C ILE A 85 7.09 -8.40 -0.54
N VAL A 86 6.34 -8.63 -1.62
CA VAL A 86 6.83 -8.87 -2.98
C VAL A 86 7.38 -7.59 -3.59
N GLY A 87 6.70 -6.47 -3.43
CA GLY A 87 7.10 -5.19 -4.01
C GLY A 87 8.40 -4.64 -3.42
N VAL A 88 8.57 -4.72 -2.09
CA VAL A 88 9.82 -4.35 -1.39
C VAL A 88 10.98 -5.24 -1.85
N ALA A 89 10.77 -6.56 -1.86
CA ALA A 89 11.78 -7.51 -2.35
C ALA A 89 12.21 -7.21 -3.79
N THR A 90 11.23 -6.93 -4.66
CA THR A 90 11.47 -6.57 -6.06
C THR A 90 12.24 -5.26 -6.18
N ALA A 91 11.89 -4.23 -5.40
CA ALA A 91 12.59 -2.96 -5.38
C ALA A 91 14.06 -3.12 -4.99
N MET A 92 14.33 -3.94 -3.97
CA MET A 92 15.68 -4.18 -3.45
C MET A 92 16.55 -5.00 -4.41
N ILE A 93 15.95 -5.83 -5.27
CA ILE A 93 16.69 -6.57 -6.29
C ILE A 93 16.95 -5.71 -7.52
N ILE A 94 15.90 -5.09 -8.08
CA ILE A 94 16.01 -4.38 -9.37
C ILE A 94 16.62 -2.99 -9.20
N GLY A 95 16.23 -2.25 -8.15
CA GLY A 95 16.79 -0.93 -7.82
C GLY A 95 17.97 -0.99 -6.85
N GLY A 96 18.33 -2.18 -6.37
CA GLY A 96 19.29 -2.36 -5.28
C GLY A 96 18.70 -2.02 -3.90
N PRO A 97 19.36 -2.47 -2.80
CA PRO A 97 18.96 -2.19 -1.43
C PRO A 97 18.67 -0.71 -1.11
N GLY A 98 19.31 0.22 -1.81
CA GLY A 98 19.08 1.65 -1.68
C GLY A 98 17.66 2.11 -1.99
N ALA A 99 16.90 1.32 -2.75
CA ALA A 99 15.49 1.59 -3.02
C ALA A 99 14.66 1.74 -1.73
N LEU A 100 15.03 1.04 -0.65
CA LEU A 100 14.31 1.12 0.62
C LEU A 100 14.39 2.52 1.25
N VAL A 101 15.53 3.22 1.13
CA VAL A 101 15.65 4.61 1.62
C VAL A 101 14.71 5.53 0.86
N TRP A 102 14.63 5.36 -0.46
CA TRP A 102 13.73 6.14 -1.30
C TRP A 102 12.26 5.83 -1.03
N MET A 103 11.91 4.58 -0.68
CA MET A 103 10.57 4.26 -0.15
C MET A 103 10.26 5.05 1.12
N TRP A 104 11.21 5.16 2.07
CA TRP A 104 11.03 5.95 3.30
C TRP A 104 10.87 7.44 3.02
N ILE A 105 11.69 8.01 2.14
CA ILE A 105 11.59 9.43 1.74
C ILE A 105 10.22 9.71 1.12
N CYS A 106 9.76 8.83 0.23
CA CYS A 106 8.44 8.95 -0.40
C CYS A 106 7.31 8.84 0.63
N ALA A 107 7.42 7.95 1.62
CA ALA A 107 6.45 7.83 2.69
C ALA A 107 6.39 9.08 3.57
N LEU A 108 7.54 9.65 3.95
CA LEU A 108 7.62 10.87 4.75
C LEU A 108 6.92 12.05 4.05
N PHE A 109 7.22 12.27 2.77
CA PHE A 109 6.53 13.32 2.00
C PHE A 109 5.06 12.96 1.72
N GLY A 110 4.77 11.66 1.53
CA GLY A 110 3.44 11.11 1.30
C GLY A 110 2.47 11.30 2.46
N LEU A 111 2.96 11.49 3.71
CA LEU A 111 2.11 11.83 4.86
C LEU A 111 1.25 13.08 4.61
N ALA A 112 1.85 14.13 4.03
CA ALA A 112 1.13 15.37 3.72
C ALA A 112 0.15 15.21 2.56
N THR A 113 0.52 14.43 1.55
CA THR A 113 -0.35 14.09 0.42
C THR A 113 -1.59 13.34 0.92
N LYS A 114 -1.40 12.24 1.64
CA LYS A 114 -2.49 11.41 2.15
C LYS A 114 -3.38 12.16 3.15
N TYR A 115 -2.79 13.01 4.00
CA TYR A 115 -3.53 13.93 4.87
C TYR A 115 -4.45 14.85 4.05
N SER A 116 -3.92 15.46 2.99
CA SER A 116 -4.65 16.43 2.18
C SER A 116 -5.79 15.78 1.40
N GLU A 117 -5.53 14.63 0.76
CA GLU A 117 -6.54 13.85 0.03
C GLU A 117 -7.71 13.46 0.94
N CYS A 118 -7.41 12.89 2.12
CA CYS A 118 -8.44 12.45 3.07
C CYS A 118 -9.21 13.62 3.68
N THR A 119 -8.53 14.74 3.96
CA THR A 119 -9.17 15.97 4.45
C THR A 119 -10.14 16.53 3.42
N LEU A 120 -9.73 16.61 2.15
CA LEU A 120 -10.57 17.12 1.08
C LEU A 120 -11.76 16.20 0.81
N SER A 121 -11.54 14.89 0.85
CA SER A 121 -12.61 13.91 0.67
C SER A 121 -13.73 14.06 1.71
N ILE A 122 -13.39 14.24 3.00
CA ILE A 122 -14.42 14.52 4.03
C ILE A 122 -15.11 15.86 3.78
N LYS A 123 -14.38 16.88 3.33
CA LYS A 123 -14.94 18.22 3.10
C LYS A 123 -15.96 18.23 1.94
N TYR A 124 -15.73 17.41 0.91
CA TYR A 124 -16.50 17.42 -0.33
C TYR A 124 -17.36 16.17 -0.58
N ARG A 125 -17.45 15.25 0.40
CA ARG A 125 -18.32 14.07 0.31
C ARG A 125 -19.79 14.46 0.23
N GLU A 126 -20.55 13.64 -0.47
CA GLU A 126 -22.01 13.71 -0.61
C GLU A 126 -22.65 12.48 0.04
N LYS A 127 -23.98 12.47 0.17
CA LYS A 127 -24.72 11.26 0.51
C LYS A 127 -25.31 10.68 -0.77
N ASN A 128 -25.21 9.37 -0.94
CA ASN A 128 -25.88 8.68 -2.05
C ASN A 128 -27.38 8.45 -1.75
N SER A 129 -28.08 7.85 -2.71
CA SER A 129 -29.50 7.50 -2.62
C SER A 129 -29.84 6.55 -1.47
N LYS A 130 -28.87 5.76 -1.00
CA LYS A 130 -28.99 4.87 0.17
C LYS A 130 -28.68 5.59 1.50
N GLY A 131 -28.31 6.87 1.46
CA GLY A 131 -27.96 7.67 2.63
C GLY A 131 -26.52 7.48 3.13
N GLU A 132 -25.70 6.69 2.44
CA GLU A 132 -24.30 6.43 2.75
C GLU A 132 -23.41 7.57 2.25
N MET A 133 -22.28 7.81 2.92
CA MET A 133 -21.31 8.81 2.49
C MET A 133 -20.52 8.33 1.28
N SER A 134 -20.56 9.13 0.22
CA SER A 134 -19.77 8.94 -1.00
C SER A 134 -18.79 10.10 -1.16
N GLY A 135 -17.51 9.78 -1.22
CA GLY A 135 -16.45 10.76 -1.35
C GLY A 135 -15.22 10.18 -2.05
N GLY A 136 -14.13 10.93 -2.01
CA GLY A 136 -12.90 10.64 -2.75
C GLY A 136 -12.55 11.72 -3.77
N PRO A 137 -11.53 11.49 -4.61
CA PRO A 137 -11.04 12.48 -5.55
C PRO A 137 -12.09 12.90 -6.59
N MET A 138 -12.97 11.99 -7.04
CA MET A 138 -14.04 12.32 -7.97
C MET A 138 -15.02 13.37 -7.41
N TYR A 139 -15.46 13.22 -6.15
CA TYR A 139 -16.32 14.21 -5.49
C TYR A 139 -15.56 15.49 -5.14
N THR A 140 -14.29 15.35 -4.71
CA THR A 140 -13.41 16.49 -4.42
C THR A 140 -13.21 17.36 -5.65
N MET A 141 -12.98 16.78 -6.83
CA MET A 141 -12.76 17.54 -8.06
C MET A 141 -14.06 18.12 -8.61
N LYS A 142 -15.16 17.37 -8.61
CA LYS A 142 -16.50 17.85 -8.97
C LYS A 142 -16.91 19.09 -8.17
N ASN A 143 -16.71 19.06 -6.85
CA ASN A 143 -17.20 20.09 -5.95
C ASN A 143 -16.19 21.19 -5.63
N GLY A 144 -14.89 20.85 -5.58
CA GLY A 144 -13.82 21.76 -5.16
C GLY A 144 -13.29 22.67 -6.26
N PHE A 145 -13.43 22.32 -7.54
CA PHE A 145 -12.96 23.18 -8.63
C PHE A 145 -13.90 24.38 -8.83
N LYS A 146 -13.29 25.56 -9.11
CA LYS A 146 -14.02 26.77 -9.49
C LYS A 146 -14.69 26.61 -10.86
N ILE A 147 -13.94 26.09 -11.83
CA ILE A 147 -14.42 25.81 -13.19
C ILE A 147 -15.10 24.44 -13.19
N LYS A 148 -16.43 24.42 -13.07
CA LYS A 148 -17.23 23.21 -12.85
C LYS A 148 -17.14 22.17 -13.96
N TRP A 149 -16.87 22.57 -15.21
CA TRP A 149 -16.70 21.61 -16.30
C TRP A 149 -15.37 20.85 -16.19
N VAL A 150 -14.25 21.54 -15.90
CA VAL A 150 -12.94 20.92 -15.68
C VAL A 150 -12.98 19.96 -14.50
N GLY A 151 -13.59 20.37 -13.39
CA GLY A 151 -13.75 19.51 -12.21
C GLY A 151 -14.54 18.23 -12.51
N ARG A 152 -15.63 18.33 -13.29
CA ARG A 152 -16.42 17.15 -13.72
C ARG A 152 -15.64 16.23 -14.66
N LEU A 153 -14.85 16.79 -15.58
CA LEU A 153 -14.01 16.01 -16.49
C LEU A 153 -12.97 15.18 -15.72
N PHE A 154 -12.21 15.81 -14.81
CA PHE A 154 -11.21 15.07 -14.02
C PHE A 154 -11.84 14.09 -13.05
N ALA A 155 -13.01 14.42 -12.49
CA ALA A 155 -13.76 13.48 -11.66
C ALA A 155 -14.18 12.22 -12.44
N PHE A 156 -14.67 12.40 -13.67
CA PHE A 156 -15.00 11.30 -14.57
C PHE A 156 -13.76 10.45 -14.91
N LEU A 157 -12.66 11.09 -15.31
CA LEU A 157 -11.41 10.39 -15.66
C LEU A 157 -10.86 9.60 -14.46
N PHE A 158 -10.84 10.21 -13.28
CA PHE A 158 -10.40 9.52 -12.06
C PHE A 158 -11.29 8.31 -11.75
N ALA A 159 -12.61 8.47 -11.79
CA ALA A 159 -13.53 7.38 -11.51
C ALA A 159 -13.36 6.23 -12.52
N LEU A 160 -13.21 6.56 -13.82
CA LEU A 160 -12.94 5.56 -14.86
C LEU A 160 -11.65 4.79 -14.59
N PHE A 161 -10.54 5.50 -14.32
CA PHE A 161 -9.26 4.84 -14.03
C PHE A 161 -9.26 4.09 -12.71
N ALA A 162 -9.97 4.56 -11.68
CA ALA A 162 -10.10 3.86 -10.40
C ALA A 162 -10.86 2.54 -10.55
N VAL A 163 -11.92 2.50 -11.39
CA VAL A 163 -12.62 1.25 -11.73
C VAL A 163 -11.68 0.29 -12.47
N LEU A 164 -10.91 0.76 -13.45
CA LEU A 164 -9.95 -0.11 -14.15
C LEU A 164 -8.82 -0.60 -13.22
N ALA A 165 -8.32 0.28 -12.36
CA ALA A 165 -7.26 -0.02 -11.41
C ALA A 165 -7.71 -1.01 -10.32
N SER A 166 -8.98 -1.02 -9.92
CA SER A 166 -9.49 -1.97 -8.91
C SER A 166 -9.38 -3.41 -9.39
N PHE A 167 -9.56 -3.69 -10.68
CA PHE A 167 -9.32 -5.02 -11.24
C PHE A 167 -7.83 -5.40 -11.27
N GLY A 168 -6.94 -4.43 -11.52
CA GLY A 168 -5.49 -4.67 -11.59
C GLY A 168 -4.84 -4.79 -10.20
N ILE A 169 -4.74 -3.66 -9.51
CA ILE A 169 -4.06 -3.51 -8.20
C ILE A 169 -4.84 -4.25 -7.11
N GLY A 170 -6.17 -4.11 -7.15
CA GLY A 170 -7.05 -4.64 -6.12
C GLY A 170 -7.34 -6.13 -6.22
N ASN A 171 -7.43 -6.68 -7.44
CA ASN A 171 -7.93 -8.04 -7.64
C ASN A 171 -6.92 -8.98 -8.30
N MET A 172 -6.66 -8.85 -9.60
CA MET A 172 -5.91 -9.86 -10.39
C MET A 172 -4.51 -10.12 -9.82
N THR A 173 -3.76 -9.07 -9.48
CA THR A 173 -2.40 -9.21 -8.94
C THR A 173 -2.37 -9.84 -7.55
N GLN A 174 -3.37 -9.53 -6.72
CA GLN A 174 -3.51 -10.09 -5.37
C GLN A 174 -3.91 -11.56 -5.42
N ALA A 175 -4.97 -11.89 -6.18
CA ALA A 175 -5.45 -13.26 -6.32
C ALA A 175 -4.40 -14.20 -6.94
N ASN A 176 -3.64 -13.70 -7.93
CA ASN A 176 -2.51 -14.44 -8.50
C ASN A 176 -1.42 -14.69 -7.46
N SER A 177 -1.02 -13.67 -6.68
CA SER A 177 0.01 -13.84 -5.65
C SER A 177 -0.38 -14.86 -4.56
N ILE A 178 -1.65 -14.89 -4.15
CA ILE A 178 -2.16 -15.92 -3.22
C ILE A 178 -2.08 -17.29 -3.88
N SER A 179 -2.61 -17.41 -5.10
CA SER A 179 -2.67 -18.69 -5.82
C SER A 179 -1.28 -19.29 -6.05
N ASP A 180 -0.32 -18.46 -6.46
CA ASP A 180 1.05 -18.88 -6.72
C ASP A 180 1.77 -19.27 -5.41
N SER A 181 1.54 -18.54 -4.31
CA SER A 181 2.15 -18.86 -3.02
C SER A 181 1.58 -20.16 -2.43
N MET A 182 0.26 -20.36 -2.53
CA MET A 182 -0.42 -21.58 -2.10
C MET A 182 0.00 -22.80 -2.90
N HIS A 183 0.13 -22.65 -4.23
CA HIS A 183 0.62 -23.70 -5.11
C HIS A 183 2.08 -24.05 -4.80
N SER A 184 2.97 -23.07 -4.76
CA SER A 184 4.41 -23.32 -4.54
C SER A 184 4.72 -23.89 -3.14
N THR A 185 3.93 -23.56 -2.12
CA THR A 185 4.20 -23.97 -0.73
C THR A 185 3.47 -25.24 -0.32
N PHE A 186 2.22 -25.39 -0.73
CA PHE A 186 1.32 -26.45 -0.28
C PHE A 186 0.83 -27.34 -1.43
N ASN A 187 1.28 -27.09 -2.66
CA ASN A 187 0.84 -27.79 -3.87
C ASN A 187 -0.69 -27.75 -4.08
N VAL A 188 -1.34 -26.68 -3.61
CA VAL A 188 -2.78 -26.47 -3.79
C VAL A 188 -3.04 -25.98 -5.21
N PRO A 189 -3.93 -26.64 -5.98
CA PRO A 189 -4.29 -26.18 -7.33
C PRO A 189 -4.83 -24.75 -7.32
N THR A 190 -4.36 -23.92 -8.26
CA THR A 190 -4.69 -22.48 -8.33
C THR A 190 -6.18 -22.21 -8.46
N TYR A 191 -6.92 -23.06 -9.16
CA TYR A 191 -8.38 -22.92 -9.31
C TYR A 191 -9.13 -23.12 -7.99
N ILE A 192 -8.64 -23.98 -7.09
CA ILE A 192 -9.24 -24.17 -5.76
C ILE A 192 -9.01 -22.93 -4.91
N THR A 193 -7.79 -22.41 -4.92
CA THR A 193 -7.46 -21.15 -4.23
C THR A 193 -8.33 -20.00 -4.72
N GLY A 194 -8.49 -19.85 -6.05
CA GLY A 194 -9.38 -18.86 -6.65
C GLY A 194 -10.84 -19.01 -6.21
N LEU A 195 -11.37 -20.24 -6.19
CA LEU A 195 -12.73 -20.52 -5.73
C LEU A 195 -12.93 -20.13 -4.27
N VAL A 196 -11.98 -20.47 -3.39
CA VAL A 196 -12.03 -20.12 -1.97
C VAL A 196 -11.98 -18.60 -1.79
N ILE A 197 -11.07 -17.91 -2.48
CA ILE A 197 -10.99 -16.43 -2.44
C ILE A 197 -12.33 -15.82 -2.86
N MET A 198 -12.94 -16.32 -3.95
CA MET A 198 -14.23 -15.82 -4.45
C MET A 198 -15.35 -15.98 -3.41
N ILE A 199 -15.48 -17.16 -2.81
CA ILE A 199 -16.53 -17.44 -1.82
C ILE A 199 -16.34 -16.56 -0.58
N VAL A 200 -15.13 -16.50 -0.04
CA VAL A 200 -14.85 -15.73 1.18
C VAL A 200 -14.98 -14.23 0.93
N ALA A 201 -14.51 -13.73 -0.22
CA ALA A 201 -14.72 -12.34 -0.59
C ALA A 201 -16.21 -12.01 -0.69
N MET A 202 -17.01 -12.84 -1.38
CA MET A 202 -18.45 -12.62 -1.53
C MET A 202 -19.16 -12.50 -0.17
N ILE A 203 -18.81 -13.35 0.80
CA ILE A 203 -19.37 -13.28 2.17
C ILE A 203 -19.10 -11.92 2.82
N VAL A 204 -17.90 -11.36 2.64
CA VAL A 204 -17.52 -10.06 3.23
C VAL A 204 -18.20 -8.90 2.50
N LEU A 205 -18.21 -8.94 1.17
CA LEU A 205 -18.62 -7.83 0.30
C LEU A 205 -20.14 -7.61 0.29
N VAL A 206 -20.95 -8.66 0.41
CA VAL A 206 -22.42 -8.55 0.40
C VAL A 206 -22.96 -7.61 1.49
N GLY A 207 -22.25 -7.47 2.61
CA GLY A 207 -22.65 -6.56 3.70
C GLY A 207 -22.19 -5.09 3.52
N GLY A 208 -21.59 -4.75 2.38
CA GLY A 208 -21.11 -3.40 2.05
C GLY A 208 -20.05 -2.85 3.00
N ILE A 209 -19.90 -1.52 3.03
CA ILE A 209 -18.84 -0.85 3.79
C ILE A 209 -18.84 -1.14 5.30
N THR A 210 -20.00 -1.44 5.87
CA THR A 210 -20.10 -1.78 7.30
C THR A 210 -19.52 -3.17 7.60
N SER A 211 -19.73 -4.15 6.70
CA SER A 211 -19.13 -5.48 6.80
C SER A 211 -17.63 -5.42 6.54
N ILE A 212 -17.22 -4.76 5.45
CA ILE A 212 -15.81 -4.55 5.12
C ILE A 212 -15.08 -3.86 6.29
N GLY A 213 -15.65 -2.79 6.84
CA GLY A 213 -15.09 -2.07 7.99
C GLY A 213 -14.95 -2.92 9.26
N LYS A 214 -15.88 -3.85 9.51
CA LYS A 214 -15.78 -4.78 10.65
C LYS A 214 -14.66 -5.79 10.44
N VAL A 215 -14.65 -6.45 9.28
CA VAL A 215 -13.65 -7.48 8.94
C VAL A 215 -12.24 -6.86 8.91
N SER A 216 -12.06 -5.74 8.21
CA SER A 216 -10.77 -5.04 8.12
C SER A 216 -10.27 -4.57 9.49
N SER A 217 -11.17 -4.15 10.39
CA SER A 217 -10.75 -3.70 11.73
C SER A 217 -10.16 -4.81 12.61
N ILE A 218 -10.36 -6.08 12.23
CA ILE A 218 -9.82 -7.24 12.93
C ILE A 218 -8.63 -7.82 12.17
N ILE A 219 -8.81 -8.10 10.87
CA ILE A 219 -7.80 -8.79 10.06
C ILE A 219 -6.55 -7.92 9.87
N VAL A 220 -6.71 -6.63 9.58
CA VAL A 220 -5.57 -5.77 9.23
C VAL A 220 -4.61 -5.56 10.40
N PRO A 221 -5.06 -5.22 11.63
CA PRO A 221 -4.17 -5.15 12.77
C PRO A 221 -3.53 -6.51 13.10
N ALA A 222 -4.30 -7.61 13.01
CA ALA A 222 -3.80 -8.94 13.32
C ALA A 222 -2.70 -9.39 12.35
N MET A 223 -2.91 -9.24 11.05
CA MET A 223 -1.94 -9.62 10.03
C MET A 223 -0.69 -8.74 10.08
N ALA A 224 -0.85 -7.42 10.27
CA ALA A 224 0.28 -6.51 10.37
C ALA A 224 1.14 -6.82 11.60
N LEU A 225 0.50 -7.06 12.75
CA LEU A 225 1.20 -7.42 13.97
C LEU A 225 1.92 -8.77 13.84
N LEU A 226 1.24 -9.80 13.31
CA LEU A 226 1.84 -11.12 13.07
C LEU A 226 3.07 -11.02 12.19
N TYR A 227 2.96 -10.32 11.05
CA TYR A 227 4.07 -10.15 10.11
C TYR A 227 5.22 -9.34 10.72
N THR A 228 4.92 -8.22 11.38
CA THR A 228 5.92 -7.39 12.05
C THR A 228 6.64 -8.15 13.16
N ILE A 229 5.94 -8.92 14.00
CA ILE A 229 6.58 -9.74 15.04
C ILE A 229 7.49 -10.79 14.42
N GLY A 230 7.01 -11.54 13.42
CA GLY A 230 7.83 -12.55 12.75
C GLY A 230 9.09 -11.95 12.10
N GLY A 231 8.95 -10.78 11.46
CA GLY A 231 10.09 -10.08 10.89
C GLY A 231 11.05 -9.52 11.93
N LEU A 232 10.54 -8.99 13.06
CA LEU A 232 11.39 -8.57 14.17
C LEU A 232 12.18 -9.74 14.76
N VAL A 233 11.58 -10.93 14.91
CA VAL A 233 12.31 -12.14 15.31
C VAL A 233 13.46 -12.44 14.34
N CYS A 234 13.21 -12.38 13.03
CA CYS A 234 14.27 -12.57 12.03
C CYS A 234 15.40 -11.52 12.15
N ILE A 235 15.05 -10.26 12.41
CA ILE A 235 16.02 -9.17 12.61
C ILE A 235 16.83 -9.38 13.89
N PHE A 236 16.21 -9.80 14.99
CA PHE A 236 16.89 -10.07 16.25
C PHE A 236 17.83 -11.27 16.17
N VAL A 237 17.44 -12.34 15.48
CA VAL A 237 18.33 -13.49 15.25
C VAL A 237 19.53 -13.08 14.38
N ASN A 238 19.31 -12.23 13.38
CA ASN A 238 20.36 -11.70 12.50
C ASN A 238 20.95 -10.36 12.97
N ILE A 239 20.87 -10.03 14.27
CA ILE A 239 21.20 -8.68 14.78
C ILE A 239 22.61 -8.22 14.45
N ARG A 240 23.57 -9.16 14.36
CA ARG A 240 24.97 -8.88 14.00
C ARG A 240 25.12 -8.38 12.56
N ASN A 241 24.23 -8.81 11.67
CA ASN A 241 24.24 -8.44 10.25
C ASN A 241 23.47 -7.13 10.00
N VAL A 242 22.61 -6.70 10.93
CA VAL A 242 21.76 -5.51 10.76
C VAL A 242 22.58 -4.24 10.50
N PRO A 243 23.66 -3.92 11.24
CA PRO A 243 24.47 -2.73 10.94
C PRO A 243 25.06 -2.74 9.53
N ALA A 244 25.53 -3.90 9.06
CA ALA A 244 26.07 -4.05 7.71
C ALA A 244 24.97 -3.87 6.65
N GLY A 245 23.81 -4.50 6.84
CA GLY A 245 22.65 -4.36 5.95
C GLY A 245 22.14 -2.92 5.86
N VAL A 246 22.02 -2.23 7.00
CA VAL A 246 21.65 -0.80 7.03
C VAL A 246 22.70 0.06 6.33
N SER A 247 24.00 -0.17 6.58
CA SER A 247 25.08 0.56 5.90
C SER A 247 24.98 0.40 4.38
N GLN A 248 24.72 -0.81 3.91
CA GLN A 248 24.56 -1.13 2.49
C GLN A 248 23.34 -0.43 1.87
N ILE A 249 22.19 -0.44 2.56
CA ILE A 249 20.98 0.27 2.16
C ILE A 249 21.29 1.77 1.94
N PHE A 250 21.94 2.44 2.92
CA PHE A 250 22.25 3.87 2.79
C PHE A 250 23.33 4.16 1.74
N LYS A 251 24.39 3.34 1.65
CA LYS A 251 25.43 3.53 0.63
C LYS A 251 24.86 3.46 -0.78
N MET A 252 24.04 2.45 -1.07
CA MET A 252 23.45 2.27 -2.39
C MET A 252 22.35 3.29 -2.73
N ALA A 253 21.75 3.92 -1.72
CA ALA A 253 20.74 4.95 -1.96
C ALA A 253 21.31 6.22 -2.59
N PHE A 254 22.60 6.53 -2.33
CA PHE A 254 23.22 7.81 -2.69
C PHE A 254 24.51 7.70 -3.51
N ALA A 255 25.06 6.49 -3.69
CA ALA A 255 26.23 6.28 -4.54
C ALA A 255 25.86 6.26 -6.03
N PRO A 256 26.61 6.94 -6.92
CA PRO A 256 26.33 6.97 -8.36
C PRO A 256 26.19 5.57 -8.98
N THR A 257 27.04 4.65 -8.56
CA THR A 257 26.93 3.22 -8.84
C THR A 257 27.45 2.47 -7.62
N ALA A 258 26.71 1.48 -7.16
CA ALA A 258 27.13 0.66 -6.04
C ALA A 258 26.81 -0.80 -6.27
N VAL A 259 27.66 -1.65 -5.69
CA VAL A 259 27.50 -3.10 -5.67
C VAL A 259 27.14 -3.50 -4.25
N ALA A 260 25.98 -4.12 -4.11
CA ALA A 260 25.57 -4.89 -2.95
C ALA A 260 25.97 -6.34 -3.15
N GLY A 261 26.27 -7.06 -2.08
CA GLY A 261 26.36 -8.51 -2.15
C GLY A 261 26.16 -9.16 -0.80
N GLY A 262 25.74 -10.43 -0.83
CA GLY A 262 25.64 -11.30 0.32
C GLY A 262 26.14 -12.70 -0.03
N VAL A 263 25.90 -13.66 0.87
CA VAL A 263 26.19 -15.09 0.61
C VAL A 263 25.43 -15.57 -0.65
N GLY A 264 24.30 -14.93 -0.97
CA GLY A 264 23.49 -15.23 -2.16
C GLY A 264 24.06 -14.75 -3.50
N GLY A 265 24.95 -13.74 -3.54
CA GLY A 265 25.44 -13.16 -4.80
C GLY A 265 25.55 -11.64 -4.75
N THR A 266 25.71 -11.01 -5.91
CA THR A 266 25.89 -9.54 -6.04
C THR A 266 24.75 -8.88 -6.81
N ILE A 267 24.50 -7.61 -6.48
CA ILE A 267 23.51 -6.74 -7.11
C ILE A 267 24.18 -5.41 -7.39
N THR A 268 24.19 -5.00 -8.65
CA THR A 268 24.70 -3.69 -9.07
C THR A 268 23.52 -2.80 -9.42
N ALA A 269 23.45 -1.61 -8.82
CA ALA A 269 22.41 -0.63 -9.13
C ALA A 269 22.98 0.79 -9.04
N SER A 270 22.41 1.70 -9.84
CA SER A 270 22.70 3.13 -9.75
C SER A 270 21.80 3.82 -8.71
N MET A 271 22.22 5.00 -8.24
CA MET A 271 21.36 5.86 -7.41
C MET A 271 20.02 6.16 -8.10
N MET A 272 20.03 6.34 -9.43
CA MET A 272 18.81 6.66 -10.18
C MET A 272 17.85 5.47 -10.24
N ASP A 273 18.38 4.24 -10.33
CA ASP A 273 17.57 3.02 -10.26
C ASP A 273 16.96 2.86 -8.86
N ALA A 274 17.77 3.05 -7.81
CA ALA A 274 17.31 3.02 -6.42
C ALA A 274 16.20 4.05 -6.19
N MET A 275 16.37 5.27 -6.69
CA MET A 275 15.37 6.33 -6.58
C MET A 275 14.10 5.99 -7.35
N ARG A 276 14.20 5.57 -8.61
CA ARG A 276 13.03 5.28 -9.45
C ARG A 276 12.22 4.11 -8.90
N TRP A 277 12.89 3.00 -8.57
CA TRP A 277 12.23 1.80 -8.04
C TRP A 277 11.74 1.99 -6.61
N GLY A 278 12.51 2.69 -5.78
CA GLY A 278 12.10 3.03 -4.43
C GLY A 278 10.90 3.97 -4.41
N ALA A 279 10.88 4.99 -5.28
CA ALA A 279 9.73 5.86 -5.43
C ALA A 279 8.50 5.13 -5.96
N ALA A 280 8.62 4.41 -7.07
CA ALA A 280 7.51 3.68 -7.67
C ALA A 280 6.90 2.67 -6.70
N ARG A 281 7.73 1.85 -6.03
CA ARG A 281 7.25 0.84 -5.09
C ARG A 281 6.81 1.44 -3.76
N GLY A 282 7.43 2.53 -3.31
CA GLY A 282 6.99 3.28 -2.13
C GLY A 282 5.60 3.88 -2.31
N ILE A 283 5.38 4.59 -3.42
CA ILE A 283 4.07 5.18 -3.76
C ILE A 283 3.03 4.08 -3.98
N PHE A 284 3.38 2.99 -4.68
CA PHE A 284 2.47 1.87 -4.89
C PHE A 284 2.06 1.21 -3.57
N SER A 285 2.99 1.06 -2.62
CA SER A 285 2.73 0.45 -1.31
C SER A 285 1.79 1.30 -0.47
N ASN A 286 2.12 2.57 -0.23
CA ASN A 286 1.31 3.41 0.66
C ASN A 286 0.17 4.16 -0.03
N GLU A 287 0.11 4.12 -1.36
CA GLU A 287 -0.87 4.80 -2.21
C GLU A 287 -0.97 6.33 -2.01
N ALA A 288 0.07 6.96 -1.47
CA ALA A 288 0.08 8.41 -1.33
C ALA A 288 0.17 9.08 -2.71
N GLY A 289 -0.82 9.90 -3.05
CA GLY A 289 -0.90 10.55 -4.36
C GLY A 289 -1.75 9.80 -5.39
N LEU A 290 -2.19 8.56 -5.08
CA LEU A 290 -3.14 7.82 -5.93
C LEU A 290 -4.60 8.21 -5.64
N GLY A 291 -4.88 8.80 -4.47
CA GLY A 291 -6.20 9.29 -4.09
C GLY A 291 -7.25 8.22 -3.71
N SER A 292 -6.96 6.93 -3.89
CA SER A 292 -7.79 5.78 -3.51
C SER A 292 -8.17 5.77 -2.02
N ALA A 293 -7.18 5.92 -1.13
CA ALA A 293 -7.40 5.88 0.32
C ALA A 293 -8.39 6.96 0.83
N ALA A 294 -8.55 8.05 0.08
CA ALA A 294 -9.49 9.11 0.39
C ALA A 294 -10.96 8.67 0.19
N ILE A 295 -11.22 7.68 -0.67
CA ILE A 295 -12.56 7.10 -0.88
C ILE A 295 -13.04 6.44 0.42
N THR A 296 -12.21 5.61 1.05
CA THR A 296 -12.53 5.00 2.36
C THR A 296 -12.60 6.02 3.49
N ALA A 297 -11.73 7.04 3.47
CA ALA A 297 -11.76 8.08 4.48
C ALA A 297 -13.12 8.80 4.49
N ALA A 298 -13.77 8.97 3.33
CA ALA A 298 -15.07 9.61 3.20
C ALA A 298 -16.17 8.97 4.06
N ALA A 299 -16.10 7.66 4.31
CA ALA A 299 -17.08 6.91 5.08
C ALA A 299 -16.96 7.11 6.60
N ALA A 300 -15.90 7.76 7.08
CA ALA A 300 -15.64 7.89 8.51
C ALA A 300 -16.61 8.85 9.22
N LYS A 301 -17.06 8.46 10.42
CA LYS A 301 -17.77 9.33 11.37
C LYS A 301 -16.79 10.33 11.99
N THR A 302 -16.81 11.57 11.52
CA THR A 302 -15.94 12.64 12.01
C THR A 302 -16.67 13.99 12.09
N ASP A 303 -16.26 14.82 13.04
CA ASP A 303 -16.73 16.19 13.26
C ASP A 303 -15.94 17.21 12.41
N ARG A 304 -14.68 16.90 12.06
CA ARG A 304 -13.79 17.80 11.32
C ARG A 304 -13.02 17.06 10.23
N PRO A 305 -12.92 17.61 9.01
CA PRO A 305 -12.15 17.01 7.92
C PRO A 305 -10.68 16.75 8.29
N ALA A 306 -10.01 17.74 8.87
CA ALA A 306 -8.61 17.64 9.26
C ALA A 306 -8.34 16.52 10.27
N ARG A 307 -9.30 16.24 11.17
CA ARG A 307 -9.15 15.17 12.17
C ARG A 307 -9.05 13.81 11.49
N GLN A 308 -9.92 13.53 10.53
CA GLN A 308 -9.86 12.28 9.78
C GLN A 308 -8.62 12.24 8.87
N GLY A 309 -8.23 13.38 8.29
CA GLY A 309 -6.96 13.50 7.55
C GLY A 309 -5.75 13.05 8.38
N TYR A 310 -5.66 13.48 9.64
CA TYR A 310 -4.60 13.03 10.55
C TYR A 310 -4.69 11.54 10.87
N VAL A 311 -5.89 10.97 10.99
CA VAL A 311 -6.03 9.52 11.21
C VAL A 311 -5.56 8.75 9.97
N ASN A 312 -6.05 9.08 8.78
CA ASN A 312 -5.73 8.34 7.55
C ASN A 312 -4.27 8.51 7.07
N MET A 313 -3.60 9.62 7.35
CA MET A 313 -2.18 9.76 7.00
C MET A 313 -1.30 8.75 7.75
N THR A 314 -1.72 8.27 8.93
CA THR A 314 -0.99 7.22 9.65
C THR A 314 -0.92 5.91 8.87
N GLY A 315 -1.80 5.73 7.88
CA GLY A 315 -1.74 4.60 6.97
C GLY A 315 -0.38 4.49 6.27
N THR A 316 0.17 5.61 5.78
CA THR A 316 1.51 5.64 5.16
C THR A 316 2.62 5.30 6.14
N PHE A 317 2.47 5.67 7.41
CA PHE A 317 3.43 5.32 8.47
C PHE A 317 3.43 3.80 8.74
N PHE A 318 2.26 3.21 9.00
CA PHE A 318 2.17 1.78 9.26
C PHE A 318 2.59 0.95 8.05
N ASP A 319 2.17 1.35 6.86
CA ASP A 319 2.50 0.66 5.62
C ASP A 319 4.00 0.64 5.34
N THR A 320 4.60 1.82 5.12
CA THR A 320 5.96 1.88 4.58
C THR A 320 7.01 1.98 5.67
N LEU A 321 6.78 2.81 6.69
CA LEU A 321 7.79 3.05 7.72
C LEU A 321 7.87 1.91 8.75
N VAL A 322 6.80 1.10 8.89
CA VAL A 322 6.80 -0.09 9.74
C VAL A 322 6.90 -1.37 8.90
N VAL A 323 5.86 -1.74 8.14
CA VAL A 323 5.80 -3.05 7.49
C VAL A 323 6.87 -3.21 6.41
N CYS A 324 7.00 -2.25 5.48
CA CYS A 324 8.04 -2.32 4.44
C CYS A 324 9.46 -2.24 5.00
N SER A 325 9.68 -1.42 6.04
CA SER A 325 10.96 -1.37 6.75
C SER A 325 11.34 -2.73 7.33
N VAL A 326 10.39 -3.43 7.97
CA VAL A 326 10.63 -4.77 8.51
C VAL A 326 10.98 -5.74 7.39
N THR A 327 10.21 -5.77 6.30
CA THR A 327 10.54 -6.62 5.13
C THR A 327 11.96 -6.35 4.62
N GLY A 328 12.29 -5.08 4.40
CA GLY A 328 13.58 -4.68 3.84
C GLY A 328 14.75 -4.99 4.76
N LEU A 329 14.60 -4.79 6.07
CA LEU A 329 15.62 -5.12 7.07
C LEU A 329 15.81 -6.63 7.22
N VAL A 330 14.75 -7.44 7.16
CA VAL A 330 14.86 -8.90 7.14
C VAL A 330 15.67 -9.35 5.93
N ILE A 331 15.34 -8.85 4.73
CA ILE A 331 16.09 -9.18 3.51
C ILE A 331 17.55 -8.74 3.64
N ALA A 332 17.82 -7.50 4.05
CA ALA A 332 19.17 -6.96 4.14
C ALA A 332 20.04 -7.66 5.19
N SER A 333 19.46 -8.18 6.27
CA SER A 333 20.19 -8.87 7.35
C SER A 333 20.31 -10.39 7.16
N SER A 334 19.48 -10.99 6.30
CA SER A 334 19.44 -12.44 6.05
C SER A 334 20.60 -12.99 5.22
N GLY A 335 21.31 -12.14 4.47
CA GLY A 335 22.40 -12.57 3.59
C GLY A 335 21.97 -13.21 2.26
N VAL A 336 20.66 -13.34 2.01
CA VAL A 336 20.12 -13.96 0.76
C VAL A 336 20.00 -12.98 -0.41
N LEU A 337 20.37 -11.71 -0.21
CA LEU A 337 20.32 -10.72 -1.27
C LEU A 337 21.26 -11.12 -2.43
N GLY A 338 20.73 -11.13 -3.65
CA GLY A 338 21.47 -11.55 -4.85
C GLY A 338 21.44 -13.05 -5.14
N THR A 339 20.75 -13.86 -4.31
CA THR A 339 20.57 -15.31 -4.55
C THR A 339 20.04 -15.59 -5.95
N LEU A 340 20.67 -16.54 -6.65
CA LEU A 340 20.27 -16.95 -7.99
C LEU A 340 19.38 -18.20 -7.93
N ASP A 341 18.43 -18.27 -8.86
CA ASP A 341 17.64 -19.47 -9.12
C ASP A 341 18.44 -20.52 -9.92
N SER A 342 17.81 -21.66 -10.20
CA SER A 342 18.40 -22.74 -10.98
C SER A 342 18.74 -22.35 -12.43
N GLN A 343 18.26 -21.20 -12.91
CA GLN A 343 18.53 -20.66 -14.25
C GLN A 343 19.60 -19.55 -14.19
N GLY A 344 20.21 -19.29 -13.03
CA GLY A 344 21.21 -18.25 -12.83
C GLY A 344 20.63 -16.84 -12.77
N LYS A 345 19.31 -16.67 -12.57
CA LYS A 345 18.66 -15.36 -12.45
C LYS A 345 18.44 -15.00 -10.98
N PRO A 346 18.58 -13.73 -10.58
CA PRO A 346 18.28 -13.32 -9.20
C PRO A 346 16.83 -13.66 -8.81
N ILE A 347 16.65 -14.36 -7.69
CA ILE A 347 15.33 -14.54 -7.10
C ILE A 347 14.79 -13.19 -6.63
N THR A 348 13.52 -12.93 -6.89
CA THR A 348 12.87 -11.65 -6.59
C THR A 348 11.46 -11.90 -6.06
N GLY A 349 10.83 -10.86 -5.50
CA GLY A 349 9.46 -10.95 -5.01
C GLY A 349 9.29 -11.90 -3.82
N ALA A 350 8.19 -12.66 -3.82
CA ALA A 350 7.84 -13.61 -2.76
C ALA A 350 8.94 -14.67 -2.49
N PRO A 351 9.55 -15.32 -3.51
CA PRO A 351 10.67 -16.25 -3.31
C PRO A 351 11.83 -15.69 -2.48
N LEU A 352 12.23 -14.43 -2.70
CA LEU A 352 13.30 -13.80 -1.93
C LEU A 352 12.90 -13.60 -0.47
N THR A 353 11.67 -13.19 -0.22
CA THR A 353 11.15 -13.01 1.15
C THR A 353 11.04 -14.34 1.87
N VAL A 354 10.57 -15.39 1.18
CA VAL A 354 10.59 -16.77 1.69
C VAL A 354 12.00 -17.20 2.05
N ALA A 355 12.98 -16.98 1.16
CA ALA A 355 14.38 -17.33 1.43
C ALA A 355 14.93 -16.61 2.66
N ALA A 356 14.66 -15.30 2.79
CA ALA A 356 15.10 -14.49 3.92
C ALA A 356 14.51 -14.99 5.26
N PHE A 357 13.20 -15.23 5.32
CA PHE A 357 12.56 -15.76 6.54
C PHE A 357 12.97 -17.21 6.85
N SER A 358 13.26 -18.01 5.82
CA SER A 358 13.71 -19.39 5.99
C SER A 358 15.12 -19.50 6.58
N THR A 359 15.93 -18.44 6.54
CA THR A 359 17.23 -18.41 7.25
C THR A 359 17.08 -18.56 8.75
N VAL A 360 15.92 -18.18 9.30
CA VAL A 360 15.63 -18.21 10.75
C VAL A 360 14.61 -19.30 11.09
N PHE A 361 13.54 -19.40 10.31
CA PHE A 361 12.45 -20.34 10.59
C PHE A 361 12.57 -21.68 9.83
N GLY A 362 13.63 -21.87 9.05
CA GLY A 362 13.77 -23.06 8.19
C GLY A 362 12.55 -23.21 7.27
N LYS A 363 12.03 -24.44 7.14
CA LYS A 363 10.86 -24.74 6.30
C LYS A 363 9.61 -23.96 6.71
N ALA A 364 9.47 -23.61 8.00
CA ALA A 364 8.32 -22.84 8.49
C ALA A 364 8.33 -21.39 7.97
N GLY A 365 9.47 -20.88 7.48
CA GLY A 365 9.55 -19.55 6.84
C GLY A 365 8.68 -19.44 5.60
N ALA A 366 8.65 -20.50 4.76
CA ALA A 366 7.77 -20.55 3.59
C ALA A 366 6.29 -20.54 3.99
N TRP A 367 5.90 -21.31 5.02
CA TRP A 367 4.53 -21.32 5.53
C TRP A 367 4.12 -19.95 6.07
N PHE A 368 4.99 -19.32 6.84
CA PHE A 368 4.76 -17.99 7.42
C PHE A 368 4.50 -16.93 6.33
N ILE A 369 5.35 -16.89 5.31
CA ILE A 369 5.20 -15.92 4.21
C ILE A 369 3.97 -16.21 3.37
N THR A 370 3.66 -17.47 3.07
CA THR A 370 2.47 -17.82 2.29
C THR A 370 1.18 -17.45 3.01
N ILE A 371 1.10 -17.70 4.32
CA ILE A 371 -0.04 -17.26 5.14
C ILE A 371 -0.11 -15.73 5.20
N SER A 372 1.04 -15.05 5.32
CA SER A 372 1.09 -13.58 5.33
C SER A 372 0.61 -12.98 4.01
N ILE A 373 1.06 -13.53 2.87
CA ILE A 373 0.60 -13.13 1.54
C ILE A 373 -0.90 -13.36 1.39
N ALA A 374 -1.41 -14.53 1.84
CA ALA A 374 -2.84 -14.82 1.79
C ALA A 374 -3.67 -13.76 2.54
N LEU A 375 -3.26 -13.40 3.77
CA LEU A 375 -3.95 -12.39 4.57
C LEU A 375 -3.85 -10.99 3.96
N PHE A 376 -2.64 -10.57 3.57
CA PHE A 376 -2.37 -9.24 3.04
C PHE A 376 -3.12 -9.04 1.72
N ALA A 377 -2.93 -9.94 0.76
CA ALA A 377 -3.59 -9.90 -0.54
C ALA A 377 -5.12 -9.96 -0.42
N PHE A 378 -5.66 -10.81 0.45
CA PHE A 378 -7.10 -10.89 0.69
C PHE A 378 -7.66 -9.58 1.26
N SER A 379 -6.94 -8.95 2.20
CA SER A 379 -7.33 -7.63 2.73
C SER A 379 -7.34 -6.55 1.64
N THR A 380 -6.40 -6.62 0.70
CA THR A 380 -6.34 -5.71 -0.45
C THR A 380 -7.52 -5.89 -1.38
N ILE A 381 -7.93 -7.14 -1.65
CA ILE A 381 -9.12 -7.45 -2.46
C ILE A 381 -10.37 -6.79 -1.87
N ILE A 382 -10.63 -6.98 -0.57
CA ILE A 382 -11.83 -6.39 0.06
C ILE A 382 -11.75 -4.86 0.19
N GLY A 383 -10.56 -4.28 0.33
CA GLY A 383 -10.37 -2.84 0.42
C GLY A 383 -10.58 -2.13 -0.92
N TRP A 384 -9.98 -2.67 -1.99
CA TRP A 384 -10.07 -2.10 -3.33
C TRP A 384 -11.42 -2.35 -4.01
N GLU A 385 -12.16 -3.38 -3.61
CA GLU A 385 -13.52 -3.56 -4.09
C GLU A 385 -14.38 -2.34 -3.75
N TYR A 386 -14.35 -1.85 -2.50
CA TYR A 386 -15.08 -0.65 -2.12
C TYR A 386 -14.61 0.61 -2.86
N HIS A 387 -13.30 0.72 -3.14
CA HIS A 387 -12.76 1.80 -3.96
C HIS A 387 -13.34 1.78 -5.39
N GLY A 388 -13.37 0.60 -6.00
CA GLY A 388 -13.96 0.37 -7.31
C GLY A 388 -15.47 0.59 -7.33
N GLU A 389 -16.19 0.11 -6.32
CA GLU A 389 -17.63 0.26 -6.16
C GLU A 389 -18.01 1.74 -6.14
N LYS A 390 -17.37 2.55 -5.28
CA LYS A 390 -17.68 3.99 -5.17
C LYS A 390 -17.28 4.79 -6.42
N ALA A 391 -16.21 4.37 -7.10
CA ALA A 391 -15.84 4.96 -8.38
C ALA A 391 -16.86 4.62 -9.49
N LEU A 392 -17.33 3.36 -9.54
CA LEU A 392 -18.35 2.92 -10.49
C LEU A 392 -19.69 3.60 -10.20
N GLU A 393 -20.09 3.70 -8.93
CA GLU A 393 -21.29 4.40 -8.48
C GLU A 393 -21.31 5.84 -9.01
N TYR A 394 -20.18 6.57 -8.93
CA TYR A 394 -20.07 7.92 -9.47
C TYR A 394 -20.28 8.01 -10.99
N LEU A 395 -19.90 6.98 -11.75
CA LEU A 395 -20.03 6.96 -13.22
C LEU A 395 -21.45 6.64 -13.66
N VAL A 396 -22.09 5.68 -13.00
CA VAL A 396 -23.35 5.09 -13.48
C VAL A 396 -24.58 5.63 -12.76
N HIS A 397 -24.44 6.07 -11.51
CA HIS A 397 -25.51 6.73 -10.78
C HIS A 397 -25.24 8.24 -10.77
N LYS A 398 -26.16 8.99 -11.39
CA LYS A 398 -26.25 10.42 -11.06
C LYS A 398 -26.65 10.54 -9.59
N PRO A 399 -25.96 11.37 -8.80
CA PRO A 399 -26.29 11.59 -7.39
C PRO A 399 -27.73 12.04 -7.19
#